data_AF-A0A7L4P8D1-F1
#
_entry.id   AF-A0A7L4P8D1-F1
#
_cell.length_a   1.000
_cell.length_b   1.000
_cell.length_c   1.000
_cell.angle_alpha   90.00
_cell.angle_beta   90.00
_cell.angle_gamma   90.00
#
_symmetry.space_group_name_H-M   'P 1'
#
loop_
_entity.id
_entity.type
_entity.pdbx_description
1 polymer ?
#
loop_
_entity_poly.entity_id
_entity_poly.type
_entity_poly.pdbx_seq_one_letter_code
_entity_poly.pdbx_strand_id
1 'polypeptide(L)'
;MLSARPKPTLTEATERWISELAKELGVKPKAFRKAVLKLARHGVWFEAEDWRLIARALDLSKYLNMAVDYVIRRVASGVSVAQAVRELPVTVEKAGKLAHIREVLSNLV
;
A
#
# COMPACT_ATOMS: atom_id res chain seq x y z
N MET A 1 -0.90 -11.96 -35.99
CA MET A 1 -0.65 -12.67 -34.72
C MET A 1 -0.27 -11.65 -33.66
N LEU A 2 -1.14 -11.40 -32.68
CA LEU A 2 -0.82 -10.48 -31.58
C LEU A 2 0.13 -11.20 -30.61
N SER A 3 1.42 -10.84 -30.63
CA SER A 3 2.38 -11.34 -29.65
C SER A 3 1.93 -10.90 -28.25
N ALA A 4 1.49 -11.85 -27.42
CA ALA A 4 1.23 -11.58 -26.02
C ALA A 4 2.50 -10.98 -25.40
N ARG A 5 2.42 -9.75 -24.86
CA ARG A 5 3.55 -9.16 -24.14
C ARG A 5 3.99 -10.14 -23.05
N PRO A 6 5.29 -10.46 -22.93
CA PRO A 6 5.76 -11.33 -21.86
C PRO A 6 5.29 -10.75 -20.52
N LYS A 7 4.71 -11.60 -19.67
CA LYS A 7 4.38 -11.20 -18.30
C LYS A 7 5.70 -10.81 -17.64
N PRO A 8 5.80 -9.64 -16.99
CA PRO A 8 7.01 -9.27 -16.29
C PRO A 8 7.32 -10.34 -15.24
N THR A 9 8.39 -11.09 -15.47
CA THR A 9 8.93 -12.08 -14.54
C THR A 9 9.86 -11.34 -13.61
N LEU A 10 9.57 -11.38 -12.30
CA LEU A 10 10.47 -10.84 -11.29
C LEU A 10 11.65 -11.80 -11.14
N THR A 11 12.78 -11.30 -10.65
CA THR A 11 13.91 -12.16 -10.30
C THR A 11 13.52 -13.07 -9.13
N GLU A 12 14.17 -14.22 -8.99
CA GLU A 12 13.96 -15.13 -7.86
C GLU A 12 14.20 -14.42 -6.52
N ALA A 13 15.22 -13.56 -6.46
CA ALA A 13 15.51 -12.74 -5.28
C ALA A 13 14.35 -11.81 -4.94
N THR A 14 13.74 -11.13 -5.92
CA THR A 14 12.57 -10.26 -5.69
C THR A 14 11.35 -11.07 -5.27
N GLU A 15 11.08 -12.23 -5.88
CA GLU A 15 9.95 -13.08 -5.47
C GLU A 15 10.12 -13.61 -4.05
N ARG A 16 11.33 -14.00 -3.66
CA ARG A 16 11.66 -14.41 -2.29
C ARG A 16 11.45 -13.25 -1.31
N TRP A 17 11.95 -12.06 -1.64
CA TRP A 17 11.74 -10.85 -0.84
C TRP A 17 10.24 -10.54 -0.66
N ILE A 18 9.45 -10.58 -1.74
CA ILE A 18 7.98 -10.40 -1.69
C ILE A 18 7.34 -11.43 -0.77
N SER A 19 7.73 -12.69 -0.88
CA SER A 19 7.15 -13.79 -0.09
C SER A 19 7.43 -13.62 1.41
N GLU A 20 8.68 -13.36 1.78
CA GLU A 20 9.08 -13.21 3.18
C GLU A 20 8.49 -11.94 3.81
N LEU A 21 8.51 -10.82 3.10
CA LEU A 21 7.90 -9.58 3.60
C LEU A 21 6.38 -9.71 3.69
N ALA A 22 5.72 -10.39 2.74
CA ALA A 22 4.28 -10.63 2.83
C ALA A 22 3.89 -11.44 4.07
N LYS A 23 4.68 -12.48 4.40
CA LYS A 23 4.48 -13.27 5.64
C LYS A 23 4.66 -12.40 6.88
N GLU A 24 5.73 -11.61 6.93
CA GLU A 24 6.03 -10.68 8.03
C GLU A 24 4.86 -9.71 8.27
N LEU A 25 4.30 -9.16 7.20
CA LEU A 25 3.20 -8.19 7.26
C LEU A 25 1.81 -8.82 7.41
N GLY A 26 1.71 -10.16 7.49
CA GLY A 26 0.43 -10.87 7.57
C GLY A 26 -0.45 -10.75 6.31
N VAL A 27 0.16 -10.48 5.15
CA VAL A 27 -0.54 -10.29 3.87
C VAL A 27 -0.37 -11.53 2.98
N LYS A 28 -1.41 -11.89 2.22
CA LYS A 28 -1.30 -12.98 1.24
C LYS A 28 -0.21 -12.66 0.18
N PRO A 29 0.79 -13.53 -0.05
CA PRO A 29 1.89 -13.24 -0.98
C PRO A 29 1.44 -12.83 -2.39
N LYS A 30 0.38 -13.48 -2.92
CA LYS A 30 -0.21 -13.13 -4.23
C LYS A 30 -0.78 -11.71 -4.27
N ALA A 31 -1.38 -11.23 -3.18
CA ALA A 31 -1.92 -9.88 -3.09
C ALA A 31 -0.80 -8.85 -2.94
N PHE A 32 0.18 -9.15 -2.09
CA PHE A 32 1.36 -8.30 -1.90
C PHE A 32 2.16 -8.14 -3.19
N ARG A 33 2.41 -9.24 -3.91
CA ARG A 33 3.04 -9.22 -5.24
C ARG A 33 2.31 -8.32 -6.22
N LYS A 34 0.97 -8.37 -6.25
CA LYS A 34 0.16 -7.49 -7.11
C LYS A 34 0.31 -6.02 -6.72
N ALA A 35 0.36 -5.71 -5.43
CA ALA A 35 0.57 -4.36 -4.93
C ALA A 35 1.96 -3.81 -5.32
N VAL A 36 3.03 -4.58 -5.12
CA VAL A 36 4.39 -4.22 -5.53
C VAL A 36 4.45 -3.96 -7.04
N LEU A 37 3.89 -4.86 -7.85
CA LEU A 37 3.84 -4.67 -9.30
C LEU A 37 2.98 -3.48 -9.73
N LYS A 38 1.92 -3.16 -8.97
CA LYS A 38 1.10 -1.97 -9.23
C LYS A 38 1.92 -0.71 -8.99
N LEU A 39 2.60 -0.58 -7.85
CA LEU A 39 3.50 0.54 -7.57
C LEU A 39 4.57 0.68 -8.68
N ALA A 40 5.23 -0.42 -9.05
CA ALA A 40 6.28 -0.41 -10.08
C ALA A 40 5.78 0.09 -11.44
N ARG A 41 4.54 -0.26 -11.86
CA ARG A 41 3.93 0.27 -13.10
C ARG A 41 3.72 1.78 -13.06
N HIS A 42 3.61 2.36 -11.87
CA HIS A 42 3.48 3.80 -11.66
C HIS A 42 4.82 4.47 -11.34
N GLY A 43 5.96 3.76 -11.52
CA GLY A 43 7.29 4.29 -11.22
C GLY A 43 7.57 4.45 -9.72
N VAL A 44 6.81 3.75 -8.86
CA VAL A 44 6.96 3.79 -7.41
C VAL A 44 7.59 2.49 -6.92
N TRP A 45 8.58 2.61 -6.03
CA TRP A 45 9.18 1.49 -5.33
C TRP A 45 9.19 1.77 -3.83
N PHE A 46 8.76 0.80 -3.04
CA PHE A 46 8.81 0.86 -1.58
C PHE A 46 9.90 -0.05 -1.08
N GLU A 47 10.71 0.46 -0.18
CA GLU A 47 11.63 -0.37 0.58
C GLU A 47 10.88 -1.16 1.66
N ALA A 48 11.54 -2.17 2.23
CA ALA A 48 10.92 -2.99 3.28
C ALA A 48 10.44 -2.15 4.48
N GLU A 49 11.21 -1.12 4.86
CA GLU A 49 10.84 -0.20 5.94
C GLU A 49 9.60 0.64 5.64
N ASP A 50 9.36 1.02 4.38
CA ASP A 50 8.16 1.76 4.00
C ASP A 50 6.91 0.91 4.24
N TRP A 51 6.97 -0.37 3.86
CA TRP A 51 5.88 -1.31 4.11
C TRP A 51 5.62 -1.54 5.60
N ARG A 52 6.69 -1.70 6.39
CA ARG A 52 6.59 -1.85 7.85
C ARG A 52 6.00 -0.60 8.50
N LEU A 53 6.41 0.58 8.06
CA LEU A 53 5.89 1.84 8.56
C LEU A 53 4.38 1.96 8.32
N ILE A 54 3.92 1.61 7.11
CA ILE A 54 2.48 1.59 6.80
C ILE A 54 1.75 0.55 7.66
N ALA A 55 2.32 -0.65 7.81
CA ALA A 55 1.71 -1.73 8.57
C ALA A 55 1.54 -1.43 10.07
N ARG A 56 2.38 -0.56 10.65
CA ARG A 56 2.23 -0.09 12.03
C ARG A 56 0.97 0.75 12.23
N ALA A 57 0.48 1.41 11.19
CA ALA A 57 -0.67 2.32 11.27
C ALA A 57 -1.94 1.78 10.61
N LEU A 58 -1.81 0.76 9.76
CA LEU A 58 -2.89 0.27 8.92
C LEU A 58 -2.83 -1.25 8.77
N ASP A 59 -3.97 -1.92 8.98
CA ASP A 59 -4.12 -3.35 8.70
C ASP A 59 -4.01 -3.62 7.19
N LEU A 60 -2.81 -3.96 6.73
CA LEU A 60 -2.52 -4.24 5.33
C LEU A 60 -3.28 -5.46 4.81
N SER A 61 -3.72 -6.39 5.65
CA SER A 61 -4.52 -7.53 5.19
C SER A 61 -5.87 -7.09 4.59
N LYS A 62 -6.40 -5.96 5.06
CA LYS A 62 -7.67 -5.36 4.61
C LYS A 62 -7.48 -4.19 3.66
N TYR A 63 -6.46 -3.35 3.92
CA TYR A 63 -6.35 -2.04 3.30
C TYR A 63 -5.15 -1.86 2.37
N LEU A 64 -4.46 -2.94 1.99
CA LEU A 64 -3.31 -2.90 1.08
C LEU A 64 -3.55 -2.07 -0.18
N ASN A 65 -4.66 -2.32 -0.88
CA ASN A 65 -4.97 -1.59 -2.12
C ASN A 65 -5.18 -0.10 -1.87
N MET A 66 -5.85 0.26 -0.76
CA MET A 66 -6.08 1.65 -0.39
C MET A 66 -4.75 2.36 -0.13
N ALA A 67 -3.84 1.72 0.60
CA ALA A 67 -2.51 2.28 0.88
C ALA A 67 -1.72 2.54 -0.40
N VAL A 68 -1.69 1.55 -1.30
CA VAL A 68 -1.03 1.65 -2.60
C VAL A 68 -1.64 2.76 -3.45
N ASP A 69 -2.96 2.83 -3.52
CA ASP A 69 -3.67 3.84 -4.31
C ASP A 69 -3.46 5.25 -3.76
N TYR A 70 -3.42 5.39 -2.43
CA TYR A 70 -3.10 6.66 -1.79
C TYR A 70 -1.71 7.16 -2.24
N VAL A 71 -0.68 6.31 -2.13
CA VAL A 71 0.68 6.74 -2.47
C VAL A 71 0.83 7.00 -3.96
N ILE A 72 0.25 6.18 -4.84
CA ILE A 72 0.24 6.45 -6.29
C ILE A 72 -0.37 7.83 -6.58
N ARG A 73 -1.50 8.17 -5.95
CA ARG A 73 -2.12 9.49 -6.13
C ARG A 73 -1.25 10.62 -5.63
N ARG A 74 -0.64 10.49 -4.44
CA ARG A 74 0.25 11.53 -3.89
C ARG A 74 1.47 11.75 -4.79
N VAL A 75 2.09 10.67 -5.26
CA VAL A 75 3.24 10.75 -6.17
C VAL A 75 2.85 11.37 -7.51
N ALA A 76 1.70 11.00 -8.07
CA ALA A 76 1.17 11.63 -9.27
C ALA A 76 0.89 13.15 -9.10
N SER A 77 0.64 13.60 -7.86
CA SER A 77 0.51 15.03 -7.51
C SER A 77 1.85 15.72 -7.20
N GLY A 78 2.99 15.09 -7.49
CA GLY A 78 4.32 15.66 -7.31
C GLY A 78 4.95 15.46 -5.93
N VAL A 79 4.33 14.66 -5.06
CA VAL A 79 4.88 14.38 -3.72
C VAL A 79 5.91 13.26 -3.80
N SER A 80 7.01 13.38 -3.06
CA SER A 80 8.00 12.29 -2.99
C SER A 80 7.39 11.03 -2.37
N VAL A 81 7.87 9.85 -2.77
CA VAL A 81 7.43 8.55 -2.22
C VAL A 81 7.56 8.53 -0.70
N ALA A 82 8.74 8.91 -0.17
CA ALA A 82 9.01 8.93 1.27
C ALA A 82 8.04 9.84 2.04
N GLN A 83 7.69 11.00 1.48
CA GLN A 83 6.70 11.88 2.09
C GLN A 83 5.31 11.25 2.07
N ALA A 84 4.87 10.70 0.93
CA ALA A 84 3.57 10.05 0.81
C ALA A 84 3.41 8.86 1.79
N VAL A 85 4.46 8.07 1.98
CA VAL A 85 4.47 6.96 2.95
C VAL A 85 4.33 7.48 4.38
N ARG A 86 5.06 8.55 4.76
CA ARG A 86 4.98 9.16 6.11
C ARG A 86 3.64 9.84 6.40
N GLU A 87 2.99 10.40 5.39
CA GLU A 87 1.68 11.06 5.53
C GLU A 87 0.53 10.06 5.74
N LEU A 88 0.70 8.82 5.28
CA LEU A 88 -0.36 7.81 5.27
C LEU A 88 -0.86 7.46 6.69
N PRO A 89 0.00 7.15 7.68
CA PRO A 89 -0.43 6.96 9.07
C PRO A 89 -1.28 8.10 9.63
N VAL A 90 -0.83 9.35 9.42
CA VAL A 90 -1.52 10.55 9.90
C VAL A 90 -2.89 10.70 9.23
N THR A 91 -2.98 10.35 7.95
CA THR A 91 -4.23 10.41 7.19
C THR A 91 -5.23 9.36 7.70
N VAL A 92 -4.75 8.14 7.97
CA VAL A 92 -5.59 7.05 8.52
C VAL A 92 -6.12 7.43 9.90
N GLU A 93 -5.27 7.98 10.77
CA GLU A 93 -5.67 8.43 12.11
C GLU A 93 -6.75 9.52 12.05
N LYS A 94 -6.58 10.52 11.17
CA LYS A 94 -7.57 11.57 10.94
C LYS A 94 -8.90 11.02 10.42
N ALA A 95 -8.86 10.07 9.49
CA ALA A 95 -10.06 9.43 8.96
C ALA A 95 -10.82 8.65 10.06
N GLY A 96 -10.10 7.93 10.93
CA GLY A 96 -10.68 7.26 12.09
C GLY A 96 -11.35 8.22 13.07
N LYS A 97 -10.69 9.34 13.40
CA LYS A 97 -11.26 10.41 14.24
C LYS A 97 -12.55 10.99 13.63
N LEU A 98 -12.55 11.27 12.33
CA LEU A 98 -13.73 11.77 11.63
C LEU A 98 -14.89 10.76 11.64
N ALA A 99 -14.60 9.47 11.44
CA ALA A 99 -15.61 8.42 11.50
C ALA A 99 -16.25 8.33 12.89
N HIS A 100 -15.43 8.37 13.96
CA HIS A 100 -15.90 8.34 15.33
C HIS A 100 -16.77 9.57 15.68
N ILE A 101 -16.36 10.77 15.29
CA ILE A 101 -17.16 11.99 15.51
C ILE A 101 -18.52 11.86 14.81
N ARG A 102 -18.56 11.35 13.56
CA ARG A 102 -19.82 11.16 12.82
C ARG A 102 -20.75 10.17 13.52
N GLU A 103 -20.20 9.08 14.06
CA GLU A 103 -20.96 8.08 14.82
C GLU A 103 -21.56 8.67 16.10
N VAL A 104 -20.77 9.43 16.87
CA VAL A 104 -21.26 10.11 18.08
C VAL A 104 -22.40 11.06 17.74
N LEU A 105 -22.24 11.88 16.68
CA LEU A 105 -23.29 12.82 16.26
C LEU A 105 -24.57 12.11 15.76
N SER A 106 -24.47 10.96 15.10
CA SER A 106 -25.66 10.21 14.66
C SER A 106 -26.45 9.56 15.80
N ASN A 107 -25.80 9.29 16.93
CA ASN A 107 -26.43 8.69 18.10
C ASN A 107 -27.16 9.71 19.00
N LEU A 108 -27.07 11.01 18.67
CA LEU A 108 -27.72 12.10 19.41
C LEU A 108 -29.10 12.47 18.84
N VAL A 109 -29.64 11.68 17.90
CA VAL A 109 -30.93 11.90 17.22
C VAL A 109 -31.89 10.76 17.53
#